data_AF-A0A443JRJ3-F1
#
_entry.id   AF-A0A443JRJ3-F1
#
_cell.length_a   1.000
_cell.length_b   1.000
_cell.length_c   1.000
_cell.angle_alpha   90.00
_cell.angle_beta   90.00
_cell.angle_gamma   90.00
#
_symmetry.space_group_name_H-M   'P 1'
#
loop_
_entity.id
_entity.type
_entity.pdbx_description
1 polymer ?
#
loop_
_entity_poly.entity_id
_entity_poly.type
_entity_poly.pdbx_seq_one_letter_code
_entity_poly.pdbx_strand_id
1 'polypeptide(L)' 'MTDPSYPLLRVDPGASDRAVLRAAARLFHPTILQERGLRPARKRFYRLMLQEHARTRAATDKVLAAIVTVMEGEKV' A
#
# COMPACT_ATOMS: atom_id res chain seq x y z
N MET A 1 -10.28 7.02 7.31
CA MET A 1 -10.34 7.73 6.02
C MET A 1 -9.19 7.21 5.18
N THR A 2 -9.47 6.62 4.03
CA THR A 2 -8.45 6.07 3.12
C THR A 2 -7.72 7.22 2.43
N ASP A 3 -6.38 7.21 2.45
CA ASP A 3 -5.60 8.24 1.74
C ASP A 3 -5.81 8.10 0.21
N PRO A 4 -6.29 9.15 -0.48
CA PRO A 4 -6.59 9.08 -1.93
C PRO A 4 -5.34 8.96 -2.80
N SER A 5 -4.14 9.18 -2.23
CA SER A 5 -2.88 9.02 -2.93
C SER A 5 -2.51 7.55 -3.11
N TYR A 6 -2.98 6.66 -2.23
CA TYR A 6 -2.57 5.25 -2.24
C TYR A 6 -2.85 4.54 -3.58
N PRO A 7 -4.03 4.68 -4.20
CA PRO A 7 -4.30 4.15 -5.55
C PRO A 7 -3.34 4.63 -6.64
N LEU A 8 -2.76 5.83 -6.50
CA LEU A 8 -1.81 6.38 -7.48
C LEU A 8 -0.46 5.67 -7.47
N LEU A 9 -0.14 4.93 -6.39
CA LEU A 9 1.10 4.15 -6.33
C LEU A 9 1.09 2.97 -7.31
N ARG A 10 -0.09 2.49 -7.73
CA ARG A 10 -0.27 1.34 -8.63
C ARG A 10 0.57 0.12 -8.22
N VAL A 11 0.63 -0.13 -6.91
CA VAL A 11 1.36 -1.26 -6.32
C VAL A 11 0.45 -2.47 -6.20
N ASP A 12 1.04 -3.64 -6.43
CA ASP A 12 0.37 -4.91 -6.23
C ASP A 12 0.00 -5.11 -4.75
N PRO A 13 -1.18 -5.68 -4.41
CA PRO A 13 -1.58 -5.95 -3.03
C PRO A 13 -0.63 -6.87 -2.25
N GLY A 14 0.10 -7.76 -2.93
CA GLY A 14 1.13 -8.64 -2.38
C GLY A 14 2.54 -8.04 -2.41
N ALA A 15 2.70 -6.78 -2.82
CA ALA A 15 4.00 -6.12 -2.84
C ALA A 15 4.62 -6.02 -1.44
N SER A 16 5.94 -5.88 -1.38
CA SER A 16 6.63 -5.60 -0.12
C SER A 16 6.52 -4.13 0.29
N ASP A 17 6.59 -3.85 1.58
CA ASP A 17 6.65 -2.48 2.13
C ASP A 17 7.73 -1.62 1.45
N ARG A 18 8.89 -2.22 1.12
CA ARG A 18 9.96 -1.51 0.41
C ARG A 18 9.53 -1.09 -1.00
N ALA A 19 8.76 -1.90 -1.70
CA ALA A 19 8.21 -1.55 -3.01
C ALA A 19 7.20 -0.41 -2.90
N VAL A 20 6.35 -0.44 -1.86
CA VAL A 20 5.40 0.64 -1.55
C VAL A 20 6.14 1.95 -1.29
N LEU A 21 7.16 1.96 -0.42
CA LEU A 21 7.95 3.15 -0.14
C LEU A 21 8.65 3.70 -1.38
N ARG A 22 9.15 2.81 -2.26
CA ARG A 22 9.78 3.22 -3.53
C ARG A 22 8.77 3.85 -4.48
N ALA A 23 7.56 3.30 -4.58
CA ALA A 23 6.49 3.89 -5.39
C ALA A 23 6.03 5.23 -4.81
N ALA A 24 5.83 5.32 -3.49
CA ALA A 24 5.50 6.55 -2.79
C ALA A 24 6.53 7.67 -3.03
N ALA A 25 7.82 7.34 -2.97
CA ALA A 25 8.90 8.31 -3.21
C ALA A 25 8.90 8.86 -4.64
N ARG A 26 8.48 8.06 -5.63
CA ARG A 26 8.38 8.48 -7.04
C ARG A 26 7.25 9.46 -7.32
N LEU A 27 6.27 9.59 -6.41
CA LEU A 27 5.22 10.60 -6.54
C LEU A 27 5.74 12.02 -6.26
N PHE A 28 6.88 12.16 -5.57
CA PHE A 28 7.47 13.46 -5.28
C PHE A 28 8.45 13.90 -6.36
N HIS A 29 8.45 15.20 -6.67
CA HIS A 29 9.49 15.81 -7.49
C HIS A 29 10.86 15.72 -6.77
N PRO A 30 11.99 15.51 -7.47
CA PRO A 30 13.32 15.39 -6.84
C PRO A 30 13.70 16.54 -5.90
N THR A 31 13.26 17.77 -6.20
CA THR A 31 13.51 18.94 -5.34
C THR A 31 12.85 18.80 -3.97
N ILE A 32 11.63 18.28 -3.91
CA ILE A 32 10.90 18.00 -2.66
C ILE A 32 11.65 16.92 -1.85
N LEU A 33 12.25 15.94 -2.51
CA LEU A 33 13.03 14.88 -1.86
C LEU A 33 14.33 15.40 -1.24
N GLN A 34 15.00 16.34 -1.91
CA GLN A 34 16.24 16.95 -1.46
C GLN A 34 16.03 17.93 -0.30
N GLU A 35 14.86 18.54 -0.20
CA GLU A 35 14.57 19.50 0.85
C GLU A 35 14.51 18.85 2.24
N ARG A 36 15.42 19.27 3.13
CA ARG A 36 15.57 18.69 4.47
C ARG A 36 14.42 19.07 5.40
N GLY A 37 13.86 20.28 5.25
CA GLY A 37 12.73 20.74 6.06
C GLY A 37 11.47 19.90 5.89
N LEU A 38 11.29 19.30 4.71
CA LEU A 38 10.14 18.46 4.38
C LEU A 38 10.30 16.99 4.82
N ARG A 39 11.42 16.60 5.45
CA ARG A 39 11.65 15.21 5.91
C ARG A 39 10.54 14.68 6.84
N PRO A 40 10.04 15.43 7.83
CA PRO A 40 8.96 14.96 8.70
C PRO A 40 7.65 14.69 7.94
N ALA A 41 7.31 15.58 7.00
CA ALA A 41 6.14 15.45 6.15
C ALA A 41 6.24 14.19 5.26
N ARG A 42 7.38 13.97 4.60
CA ARG A 42 7.62 12.75 3.81
C ARG A 42 7.50 11.48 4.65
N LYS A 43 8.09 11.45 5.85
CA LYS A 43 7.97 10.30 6.77
C LYS A 43 6.52 10.06 7.20
N ARG A 44 5.72 11.11 7.39
CA ARG A 44 4.29 10.97 7.72
C ARG A 44 3.53 10.38 6.53
N PHE A 45 3.76 10.89 5.33
CA PHE A 45 3.17 10.35 4.10
C PHE A 45 3.51 8.86 3.91
N TYR A 46 4.78 8.48 4.05
CA TYR A 46 5.19 7.07 3.96
C TYR A 46 4.49 6.15 4.96
N ARG A 47 4.28 6.62 6.19
CA ARG A 47 3.53 5.86 7.21
C ARG A 47 2.06 5.67 6.80
N LEU A 48 1.42 6.69 6.22
CA LEU A 48 0.05 6.57 5.71
C LEU A 48 -0.02 5.55 4.58
N MET A 49 0.92 5.59 3.63
CA MET A 49 0.97 4.62 2.52
C MET A 49 1.14 3.18 2.99
N LEU A 50 1.99 2.95 4.00
CA LEU A 50 2.15 1.62 4.60
C LEU A 50 0.89 1.16 5.34
N GLN A 51 0.21 2.06 6.04
CA GLN A 51 -1.05 1.73 6.71
C GLN A 51 -2.15 1.35 5.73
N GLU A 52 -2.29 2.09 4.62
CA GLU A 52 -3.26 1.72 3.59
C GLU A 52 -2.88 0.41 2.91
N HIS A 53 -1.59 0.19 2.62
CA HIS A 53 -1.14 -1.07 2.04
C HIS A 53 -1.46 -2.27 2.94
N ALA A 54 -1.20 -2.16 4.24
CA ALA A 54 -1.53 -3.21 5.20
C ALA A 54 -3.04 -3.52 5.24
N ARG A 55 -3.89 -2.49 5.14
CA ARG A 55 -5.36 -2.67 5.06
C ARG A 55 -5.77 -3.35 3.75
N THR A 56 -5.21 -2.91 2.62
CA THR A 56 -5.47 -3.53 1.32
C THR A 56 -5.06 -4.99 1.33
N ARG A 57 -3.85 -5.30 1.80
CA ARG A 57 -3.35 -6.66 1.90
C ARG A 57 -4.25 -7.54 2.78
N ALA A 58 -4.63 -7.05 3.97
CA ALA A 58 -5.54 -7.79 4.85
C ALA A 58 -6.94 -8.01 4.22
N ALA A 59 -7.44 -7.06 3.44
CA ALA A 59 -8.69 -7.23 2.71
C ALA A 59 -8.56 -8.26 1.58
N THR A 60 -7.45 -8.21 0.81
CA THR A 60 -7.15 -9.19 -0.23
C THR A 60 -6.99 -10.60 0.35
N ASP A 61 -6.27 -10.75 1.46
CA ASP A 61 -6.08 -12.05 2.13
C ASP A 61 -7.42 -12.64 2.58
N LYS A 62 -8.35 -11.81 3.08
CA LYS A 62 -9.71 -12.24 3.43
C LYS A 62 -10.50 -12.72 2.21
N VAL A 63 -10.39 -12.01 1.08
CA VAL A 63 -11.05 -12.41 -0.17
C VAL A 63 -10.47 -13.72 -0.69
N LEU A 64 -9.15 -13.87 -0.70
CA LEU A 64 -8.48 -15.10 -1.10
C LEU A 64 -8.90 -16.28 -0.22
N ALA A 65 -8.93 -16.10 1.11
CA ALA A 65 -9.41 -17.11 2.04
C ALA A 65 -10.87 -17.50 1.78
N ALA A 66 -11.75 -16.52 1.51
CA ALA A 66 -13.15 -16.79 1.20
C ALA A 66 -13.32 -17.59 -0.11
N ILE A 67 -12.53 -17.28 -1.14
CA ILE A 67 -12.53 -18.02 -2.41
C ILE A 67 -12.10 -19.47 -2.18
N VAL A 68 -11.03 -19.70 -1.42
CA VAL A 68 -10.55 -21.06 -1.09
C VAL A 68 -11.64 -21.85 -0.35
N THR A 69 -12.30 -21.25 0.63
CA THR A 69 -13.40 -21.91 1.36
C THR A 69 -14.58 -22.30 0.46
N VAL A 70 -14.97 -21.45 -0.50
CA VAL A 70 -16.04 -21.77 -1.46
C VAL A 70 -15.63 -22.93 -2.36
N MET A 71 -14.39 -22.93 -2.86
CA MET A 71 -13.86 -24.00 -3.72
C MET A 71 -13.74 -25.35 -3.00
N GLU A 72 -13.47 -25.36 -1.70
CA GLU A 72 -13.42 -26.59 -0.90
C GLU A 72 -14.83 -27.11 -0.55
N GLY A 73 -15.80 -26.21 -0.36
CA GLY A 73 -17.20 -26.54 -0.09
C GLY A 73 -17.97 -27.15 -1.26
N GLU A 74 -17.47 -27.01 -2.49
CA GLU A 74 -18.09 -27.57 -3.71
C GLU A 74 -17.64 -29.02 -3.99
N LYS A 75 -16.79 -29.62 -3.14
CA LYS A 75 -16.33 -31.02 -3.25
C LYS A 75 -17.18 -32.03 -2.45
N VAL A 76 -18.48 -31.79 -2.28
CA VAL A 76 -19.42 -32.73 -1.64
C VAL A 76 -20.43 -33.28 -2.65
#